data_AF-A0A951YTH5-F1
#
_entry.id   AF-A0A951YTH5-F1
#
_cell.length_a   1.000
_cell.length_b   1.000
_cell.length_c   1.000
_cell.angle_alpha   90.00
_cell.angle_beta   90.00
_cell.angle_gamma   90.00
#
_symmetry.space_group_name_H-M   'P 1'
#
loop_
_entity.id
_entity.type
_entity.pdbx_description
1 polymer ?
#
loop_
_entity_poly.entity_id
_entity_poly.type
_entity_poly.pdbx_seq_one_letter_code
_entity_poly.pdbx_strand_id
1 'polypeptide(L)'
;MTLTEQKTAARHAAFARRKLAHAAGHPAPAAHLAEVLAAHHGRPLAGYMPMRTEIDPLPAMAAHAATAPVGVPVITAPATPLRFARWTPQTRMVAGDFGALIPEHPDWMQPEVVIVPLVAFDRAGGRLGYGGGFYDRTLARLRAAGPVVAIGFAWSAQEARDLPLEPVDEALDLIVTEAGVIRP
;
A
#
# COMPACT_ATOMS: atom_id res chain seq x y z
N MET A 1 27.99 -4.22 -7.55
CA MET A 1 26.76 -3.42 -7.71
C MET A 1 26.56 -2.60 -6.45
N THR A 2 26.21 -1.33 -6.60
CA THR A 2 25.76 -0.48 -5.50
C THR A 2 24.37 -0.89 -5.03
N LEU A 3 23.97 -0.49 -3.82
CA LEU A 3 22.62 -0.77 -3.31
C LEU A 3 21.53 -0.17 -4.20
N THR A 4 21.78 1.02 -4.76
CA THR A 4 20.88 1.69 -5.71
C THR A 4 20.68 0.87 -6.99
N GLU A 5 21.75 0.29 -7.53
CA GLU A 5 21.69 -0.61 -8.68
C GLU A 5 20.90 -1.88 -8.36
N GLN A 6 21.12 -2.47 -7.17
CA GLN A 6 20.38 -3.64 -6.70
C GLN A 6 18.87 -3.34 -6.57
N LYS A 7 18.50 -2.24 -5.91
CA LYS A 7 17.10 -1.78 -5.79
C LYS A 7 16.48 -1.54 -7.17
N THR A 8 17.23 -0.98 -8.11
CA THR A 8 16.73 -0.72 -9.48
C THR A 8 16.48 -2.02 -10.25
N ALA A 9 17.42 -2.96 -10.22
CA ALA A 9 17.26 -4.27 -10.86
C ALA A 9 16.08 -5.06 -10.26
N ALA A 10 15.96 -5.05 -8.94
CA ALA A 10 14.86 -5.70 -8.23
C ALA A 10 13.49 -5.12 -8.62
N ARG A 11 13.37 -3.79 -8.69
CA ARG A 11 12.14 -3.12 -9.15
C ARG A 11 11.78 -3.51 -10.59
N HIS A 12 12.75 -3.48 -11.50
CA HIS A 12 12.52 -3.84 -12.90
C HIS A 12 11.98 -5.27 -13.04
N ALA A 13 12.62 -6.24 -12.38
CA ALA A 13 12.18 -7.63 -12.38
C ALA A 13 10.77 -7.80 -11.78
N ALA A 14 10.48 -7.10 -10.68
CA ALA A 14 9.19 -7.20 -10.03
C ALA A 14 8.05 -6.53 -10.83
N PHE A 15 8.31 -5.41 -11.53
CA PHE A 15 7.34 -4.83 -12.45
C PHE A 15 6.98 -5.77 -13.61
N ALA A 16 7.95 -6.51 -14.14
CA ALA A 16 7.69 -7.50 -15.19
C ALA A 16 6.76 -8.61 -14.67
N ARG A 17 7.03 -9.17 -13.48
CA ARG A 17 6.18 -10.19 -12.85
C ARG A 17 4.77 -9.66 -12.52
N ARG A 18 4.70 -8.46 -11.96
CA ARG A 18 3.43 -7.77 -11.63
C ARG A 18 2.56 -7.55 -12.87
N LYS A 19 3.16 -7.15 -14.00
CA LYS A 19 2.42 -6.97 -15.26
C LYS A 19 1.76 -8.27 -15.72
N LEU A 20 2.48 -9.40 -15.63
CA LEU A 20 1.95 -10.71 -16.01
C LEU A 20 0.82 -11.16 -15.06
N ALA A 21 1.01 -11.02 -13.74
CA ALA A 21 -0.01 -11.38 -12.75
C ALA A 21 -1.30 -10.56 -12.92
N HIS A 22 -1.18 -9.25 -13.13
CA HIS A 22 -2.33 -8.39 -13.40
C HIS A 22 -3.08 -8.82 -14.68
N ALA A 23 -2.36 -9.19 -15.75
CA ALA A 23 -2.96 -9.64 -17.00
C ALA A 23 -3.65 -11.01 -16.90
N ALA A 24 -3.35 -11.82 -15.88
CA ALA A 24 -3.95 -13.14 -15.69
C ALA A 24 -5.44 -13.09 -15.27
N GLY A 25 -5.94 -11.93 -14.81
CA GLY A 25 -7.37 -11.70 -14.62
C GLY A 25 -7.99 -12.52 -13.47
N HIS A 26 -7.43 -12.39 -12.26
CA HIS A 26 -7.91 -13.10 -11.08
C HIS A 26 -9.34 -12.69 -10.67
N PRO A 27 -10.27 -13.63 -10.45
CA PRO A 27 -11.60 -13.31 -9.94
C PRO A 27 -11.51 -12.96 -8.45
N ALA A 28 -11.87 -11.73 -8.08
CA ALA A 28 -11.84 -11.22 -6.70
C ALA A 28 -10.43 -11.18 -6.03
N PRO A 29 -9.46 -10.45 -6.60
CA PRO A 29 -8.08 -10.42 -6.09
C PRO A 29 -7.95 -9.81 -4.68
N ALA A 30 -8.98 -9.12 -4.19
CA ALA A 30 -9.03 -8.51 -2.86
C ALA A 30 -9.80 -9.33 -1.82
N ALA A 31 -10.20 -10.58 -2.11
CA ALA A 31 -10.98 -11.40 -1.18
C ALA A 31 -10.25 -11.63 0.17
N HIS A 32 -8.99 -12.04 0.11
CA HIS A 32 -8.16 -12.20 1.32
C HIS A 32 -7.90 -10.88 2.04
N LEU A 33 -7.86 -9.76 1.32
CA LEU A 33 -7.70 -8.45 1.94
C LEU A 33 -8.96 -8.10 2.75
N ALA A 34 -10.15 -8.31 2.18
CA ALA A 34 -11.41 -8.09 2.89
C ALA A 34 -11.53 -8.96 4.14
N GLU A 35 -11.13 -10.23 4.06
CA GLU A 35 -11.10 -11.15 5.21
C GLU A 35 -10.18 -10.64 6.34
N VAL A 36 -8.96 -10.21 5.99
CA VAL A 36 -8.03 -9.64 6.96
C VAL A 36 -8.57 -8.37 7.59
N LEU A 37 -9.18 -7.48 6.78
CA LEU A 37 -9.73 -6.21 7.27
C LEU A 37 -10.93 -6.40 8.22
N ALA A 38 -11.61 -7.53 8.18
CA ALA A 38 -12.70 -7.84 9.10
C ALA A 38 -12.24 -7.80 10.59
N ALA A 39 -10.99 -8.19 10.86
CA ALA A 39 -10.40 -8.11 12.20
C ALA A 39 -10.08 -6.67 12.65
N HIS A 40 -10.25 -5.68 11.76
CA HIS A 40 -9.93 -4.28 11.98
C HIS A 40 -11.17 -3.36 11.90
N HIS A 41 -12.38 -3.91 11.89
CA HIS A 41 -13.61 -3.11 11.92
C HIS A 41 -13.61 -2.07 13.05
N GLY A 42 -14.19 -0.90 12.78
CA GLY A 42 -14.22 0.22 13.72
C GLY A 42 -12.93 1.05 13.77
N ARG A 43 -11.84 0.61 13.13
CA ARG A 43 -10.56 1.33 13.09
C ARG A 43 -10.41 2.13 11.80
N PRO A 44 -9.96 3.41 11.87
CA PRO A 44 -9.69 4.21 10.68
C PRO A 44 -8.65 3.53 9.77
N LEU A 45 -9.02 3.35 8.50
CA LEU A 45 -8.21 2.68 7.49
C LEU A 45 -7.71 3.70 6.47
N ALA A 46 -6.48 3.55 5.99
CA ALA A 46 -6.04 4.17 4.76
C ALA A 46 -5.63 3.12 3.73
N GLY A 47 -5.96 3.37 2.47
CA GLY A 47 -5.50 2.58 1.34
C GLY A 47 -5.26 3.46 0.13
N TYR A 48 -4.73 2.91 -0.94
CA TYR A 48 -4.28 3.69 -2.09
C TYR A 48 -5.27 3.62 -3.26
N MET A 49 -5.25 4.66 -4.10
CA MET A 49 -5.88 4.60 -5.43
C MET A 49 -4.93 3.82 -6.35
N PRO A 50 -5.31 2.63 -6.86
CA PRO A 50 -4.41 1.78 -7.61
C PRO A 50 -3.95 2.46 -8.91
N MET A 51 -2.66 2.35 -9.20
CA MET A 51 -2.04 2.89 -10.40
C MET A 51 -1.47 1.78 -11.27
N ARG A 52 -1.60 1.93 -12.60
CA ARG A 52 -1.05 0.98 -13.59
C ARG A 52 -1.58 -0.44 -13.33
N THR A 53 -0.72 -1.35 -12.90
CA THR A 53 -1.03 -2.76 -12.67
C THR A 53 -1.02 -3.12 -11.18
N GLU A 54 -1.26 -2.15 -10.28
CA GLU A 54 -1.39 -2.46 -8.84
C GLU A 54 -2.58 -3.39 -8.66
N ILE A 55 -2.48 -4.26 -7.65
CA ILE A 55 -3.65 -5.02 -7.22
C ILE A 55 -4.65 -4.02 -6.61
N ASP A 56 -5.94 -4.17 -6.90
CA ASP A 56 -6.94 -3.14 -6.57
C ASP A 56 -7.48 -3.32 -5.14
N PRO A 57 -7.19 -2.40 -4.18
CA PRO A 57 -7.71 -2.49 -2.83
C PRO A 57 -9.12 -1.88 -2.67
N LEU A 58 -9.63 -1.16 -3.67
CA LEU A 58 -10.85 -0.34 -3.56
C LEU A 58 -12.08 -1.14 -3.15
N PRO A 59 -12.33 -2.38 -3.63
CA PRO A 59 -13.47 -3.16 -3.17
C PRO A 59 -13.44 -3.45 -1.66
N ALA A 60 -12.27 -3.80 -1.12
CA ALA A 60 -12.10 -4.08 0.30
C ALA A 60 -12.19 -2.79 1.15
N MET A 61 -11.62 -1.71 0.64
CA MET A 61 -11.74 -0.38 1.25
C MET A 61 -13.20 0.11 1.30
N ALA A 62 -13.96 -0.07 0.22
CA ALA A 62 -15.36 0.32 0.15
C ALA A 62 -16.22 -0.46 1.16
N ALA A 63 -15.96 -1.77 1.34
CA ALA A 63 -16.61 -2.58 2.36
C ALA A 63 -16.27 -2.10 3.78
N HIS A 64 -14.99 -1.80 4.05
CA HIS A 64 -14.53 -1.31 5.36
C HIS A 64 -15.16 0.02 5.76
N ALA A 65 -15.50 0.88 4.79
CA ALA A 65 -16.11 2.18 5.00
C ALA A 65 -17.48 2.12 5.72
N ALA A 66 -18.14 0.95 5.73
CA ALA A 66 -19.34 0.72 6.52
C ALA A 66 -19.10 0.69 8.04
N THR A 67 -17.85 0.51 8.47
CA THR A 67 -17.50 0.31 9.89
C THR A 67 -16.61 1.41 10.46
N ALA A 68 -15.88 2.15 9.62
CA ALA A 68 -14.95 3.20 10.04
C ALA A 68 -14.60 4.16 8.89
N PRO A 69 -14.04 5.35 9.19
CA PRO A 69 -13.49 6.22 8.15
C PRO A 69 -12.40 5.52 7.33
N VAL A 70 -12.48 5.66 6.01
CA VAL A 70 -11.46 5.23 5.06
C VAL A 70 -10.84 6.45 4.42
N GLY A 71 -9.52 6.44 4.22
CA GLY A 71 -8.79 7.52 3.58
C GLY A 71 -7.84 7.05 2.49
N VAL A 72 -7.42 8.01 1.67
CA VAL A 72 -6.42 7.82 0.60
C VAL A 72 -5.23 8.77 0.80
N PRO A 73 -4.03 8.37 0.39
CA PRO A 73 -2.83 9.18 0.58
C PRO A 73 -2.85 10.40 -0.35
N VAL A 74 -2.46 11.55 0.21
CA VAL A 74 -2.20 12.80 -0.49
C VAL A 74 -0.74 13.17 -0.25
N ILE A 75 0.02 13.33 -1.33
CA ILE A 75 1.39 13.83 -1.28
C ILE A 75 1.33 15.35 -1.24
N THR A 76 1.78 15.95 -0.13
CA THR A 76 1.78 17.41 0.03
C THR A 76 3.08 18.07 -0.43
N ALA A 77 4.20 17.34 -0.41
CA ALA A 77 5.50 17.82 -0.87
C ALA A 77 6.45 16.64 -1.14
N PRO A 78 7.46 16.81 -2.01
CA PRO A 78 8.52 15.82 -2.19
C PRO A 78 9.20 15.48 -0.86
N ALA A 79 9.62 14.22 -0.69
CA ALA A 79 10.38 13.78 0.48
C ALA A 79 9.69 13.99 1.86
N THR A 80 8.38 14.21 1.91
CA THR A 80 7.61 14.34 3.17
C THR A 80 6.79 13.08 3.48
N PRO A 81 6.32 12.88 4.73
CA PRO A 81 5.30 11.88 5.04
C PRO A 81 3.98 12.18 4.31
N LEU A 82 3.22 11.13 3.99
CA LEU A 82 1.88 11.25 3.42
C LEU A 82 0.92 11.85 4.44
N ARG A 83 -0.07 12.58 3.94
CA ARG A 83 -1.31 12.88 4.68
C ARG A 83 -2.43 12.01 4.12
N PHE A 84 -3.45 11.74 4.92
CA PHE A 84 -4.58 10.94 4.48
C PHE A 84 -5.84 11.77 4.49
N ALA A 85 -6.55 11.77 3.37
CA ALA A 85 -7.83 12.44 3.20
C ALA A 85 -8.93 11.40 3.09
N ARG A 86 -10.08 11.64 3.73
CA ARG A 86 -11.21 10.72 3.71
C ARG A 86 -11.69 10.46 2.28
N TRP A 87 -12.10 9.23 2.07
CA TRP A 87 -12.54 8.72 0.78
C TRP A 87 -13.76 7.81 0.96
N THR A 88 -14.66 7.92 -0.01
CA THR A 88 -15.79 7.02 -0.25
C THR A 88 -15.85 6.76 -1.76
N PRO A 89 -16.57 5.72 -2.22
CA PRO A 89 -16.77 5.50 -3.66
C PRO A 89 -17.43 6.69 -4.39
N GLN A 90 -18.11 7.58 -3.66
CA GLN A 90 -18.77 8.77 -4.19
C GLN A 90 -17.90 10.04 -4.10
N THR A 91 -16.72 9.97 -3.48
CA THR A 91 -15.84 11.12 -3.32
C THR A 91 -15.37 11.60 -4.70
N ARG A 92 -15.54 12.89 -4.96
CA ARG A 92 -15.05 13.53 -6.18
C ARG A 92 -13.51 13.58 -6.16
N MET A 93 -12.90 12.96 -7.15
CA MET A 93 -11.45 12.83 -7.27
C MET A 93 -10.90 13.70 -8.40
N VAL A 94 -9.72 14.27 -8.18
CA VAL A 94 -8.95 15.05 -9.16
C VAL A 94 -7.53 14.49 -9.29
N ALA A 95 -6.86 14.79 -10.40
CA ALA A 95 -5.45 14.44 -10.55
C ALA A 95 -4.59 15.29 -9.60
N GLY A 96 -3.81 14.64 -8.74
CA GLY A 96 -2.79 15.32 -7.93
C GLY A 96 -1.48 15.49 -8.69
N ASP A 97 -0.60 16.34 -8.17
CA ASP A 97 0.69 16.71 -8.81
C ASP A 97 1.64 15.51 -9.03
N PHE A 98 1.41 14.41 -8.32
CA PHE A 98 2.22 13.19 -8.38
C PHE A 98 1.55 12.05 -9.16
N GLY A 99 0.50 12.35 -9.92
CA GLY A 99 -0.20 11.42 -10.83
C GLY A 99 -1.23 10.51 -10.16
N ALA A 100 -1.30 10.49 -8.83
CA ALA A 100 -2.36 9.79 -8.09
C ALA A 100 -3.65 10.63 -8.06
N LEU A 101 -4.80 9.96 -8.03
CA LEU A 101 -6.09 10.60 -7.78
C LEU A 101 -6.21 10.96 -6.30
N ILE A 102 -6.64 12.19 -6.02
CA ILE A 102 -6.84 12.72 -4.66
C ILE A 102 -8.25 13.33 -4.53
N PRO A 103 -8.84 13.40 -3.33
CA PRO A 103 -10.09 14.12 -3.12
C PRO A 103 -9.96 15.60 -3.51
N GLU A 104 -10.94 16.14 -4.25
CA GLU A 104 -10.98 17.57 -4.66
C GLU A 104 -10.95 18.51 -3.45
N HIS A 105 -11.61 18.09 -2.37
CA HIS A 105 -11.65 18.80 -1.08
C HIS A 105 -11.21 17.83 0.04
N PRO A 106 -9.93 17.87 0.44
CA PRO A 106 -9.41 16.97 1.46
C PRO A 106 -10.04 17.20 2.86
N ASP A 107 -10.72 16.18 3.39
CA ASP A 107 -11.06 16.06 4.81
C ASP A 107 -10.02 15.17 5.49
N TRP A 108 -9.17 15.74 6.35
CA TRP A 108 -7.98 15.06 6.86
C TRP A 108 -8.30 14.07 7.97
N MET A 109 -7.65 12.90 7.93
CA MET A 109 -7.76 11.87 8.95
C MET A 109 -6.40 11.23 9.27
N GLN A 110 -6.35 10.51 10.40
CA GLN A 110 -5.20 9.68 10.77
C GLN A 110 -5.63 8.21 10.77
N PRO A 111 -4.98 7.34 9.98
CA PRO A 111 -5.28 5.92 9.97
C PRO A 111 -4.58 5.18 11.11
N GLU A 112 -5.19 4.07 11.52
CA GLU A 112 -4.60 3.06 12.40
C GLU A 112 -4.24 1.76 11.65
N VAL A 113 -4.82 1.59 10.45
CA VAL A 113 -4.50 0.50 9.53
C VAL A 113 -4.16 1.12 8.18
N VAL A 114 -3.04 0.72 7.60
CA VAL A 114 -2.54 1.27 6.34
C VAL A 114 -2.29 0.15 5.35
N ILE A 115 -3.03 0.15 4.24
CA ILE A 115 -2.78 -0.70 3.09
C ILE A 115 -1.67 -0.04 2.26
N VAL A 116 -0.52 -0.69 2.19
CA VAL A 116 0.69 -0.18 1.57
C VAL A 116 0.84 -0.78 0.16
N PRO A 117 0.89 0.03 -0.91
CA PRO A 117 1.27 -0.44 -2.23
C PRO A 117 2.79 -0.68 -2.28
N LEU A 118 3.19 -1.66 -3.09
CA LEU A 118 4.58 -2.06 -3.20
C LEU A 118 4.91 -2.64 -4.57
N VAL A 119 6.20 -2.64 -4.88
CA VAL A 119 6.78 -3.17 -6.12
C VAL A 119 7.26 -4.59 -5.90
N ALA A 120 7.89 -4.88 -4.77
CA ALA A 120 8.28 -6.23 -4.37
C ALA A 120 8.19 -6.38 -2.85
N PHE A 121 8.06 -7.62 -2.37
CA PHE A 121 8.16 -7.96 -0.95
C PHE A 121 8.95 -9.25 -0.76
N ASP A 122 9.38 -9.47 0.47
CA ASP A 122 9.79 -10.78 0.96
C ASP A 122 8.86 -11.25 2.08
N ARG A 123 9.01 -12.52 2.49
CA ARG A 123 8.15 -13.12 3.53
C ARG A 123 8.47 -12.63 4.94
N ALA A 124 9.55 -11.89 5.15
CA ALA A 124 9.94 -11.32 6.43
C ALA A 124 9.36 -9.90 6.64
N GLY A 125 8.44 -9.45 5.78
CA GLY A 125 7.81 -8.13 5.88
C GLY A 125 8.61 -7.01 5.21
N GLY A 126 9.73 -7.35 4.56
CA GLY A 126 10.50 -6.43 3.74
C GLY A 126 9.73 -6.00 2.50
N ARG A 127 9.90 -4.73 2.07
CA ARG A 127 9.27 -4.22 0.86
C ARG A 127 10.18 -3.31 0.05
N LEU A 128 9.93 -3.26 -1.25
CA LEU A 128 10.41 -2.19 -2.13
C LEU A 128 9.23 -1.38 -2.65
N GLY A 129 9.26 -0.08 -2.37
CA GLY A 129 8.38 0.90 -3.01
C GLY A 129 8.96 1.47 -4.32
N TYR A 130 8.29 2.47 -4.87
CA TYR A 130 8.69 3.18 -6.10
C TYR A 130 9.96 4.04 -5.95
N GLY A 131 10.50 4.20 -4.74
CA GLY A 131 11.76 4.91 -4.47
C GLY A 131 11.63 6.30 -3.85
N GLY A 132 10.41 6.82 -3.68
CA GLY A 132 10.19 8.14 -3.05
C GLY A 132 10.29 8.15 -1.52
N GLY A 133 10.34 6.98 -0.86
CA GLY A 133 10.41 6.85 0.61
C GLY A 133 9.18 7.38 1.37
N PHE A 134 8.05 7.59 0.68
CA PHE A 134 6.84 8.19 1.26
C PHE A 134 6.26 7.33 2.37
N TYR A 135 6.09 6.03 2.13
CA TYR A 135 5.54 5.12 3.12
C TYR A 135 6.48 4.87 4.30
N ASP A 136 7.79 4.82 4.08
CA ASP A 136 8.77 4.66 5.18
C ASP A 136 8.66 5.83 6.18
N ARG A 137 8.71 7.07 5.68
CA ARG A 137 8.52 8.25 6.53
C ARG A 137 7.12 8.34 7.16
N THR A 138 6.10 7.84 6.47
CA THR A 138 4.72 7.85 6.96
C THR A 138 4.54 6.86 8.10
N LEU A 139 5.01 5.62 7.92
CA LEU A 139 4.90 4.57 8.93
C LEU A 139 5.73 4.91 10.16
N ALA A 140 6.96 5.41 10.00
CA ALA A 140 7.78 5.90 11.10
C ALA A 140 7.03 6.97 11.93
N ARG A 141 6.42 7.95 11.25
CA ARG A 141 5.61 9.01 11.90
C ARG A 141 4.38 8.45 12.61
N LEU A 142 3.64 7.54 11.98
CA LEU A 142 2.42 6.97 12.57
C LEU A 142 2.77 6.10 13.79
N ARG A 143 3.81 5.26 13.69
CA ARG A 143 4.32 4.41 14.78
C ARG A 143 4.82 5.23 15.97
N ALA A 144 5.46 6.37 15.72
CA ALA A 144 5.85 7.30 16.77
C ALA A 144 4.63 7.95 17.49
N ALA A 145 3.49 8.06 16.82
CA ALA A 145 2.27 8.63 17.38
C ALA A 145 1.38 7.58 18.08
N GLY A 146 1.49 6.30 17.72
CA GLY A 146 0.74 5.22 18.34
C GLY A 146 0.76 3.92 17.52
N PRO A 147 0.02 2.88 17.96
CA PRO A 147 -0.06 1.62 17.23
C PRO A 147 -0.65 1.79 15.84
N VAL A 148 0.05 1.28 14.82
CA VAL A 148 -0.43 1.24 13.43
C VAL A 148 -0.14 -0.14 12.84
N VAL A 149 -1.07 -0.67 12.06
CA VAL A 149 -0.91 -1.93 11.33
C VAL A 149 -0.65 -1.60 9.86
N ALA A 150 0.53 -1.98 9.36
CA ALA A 150 0.93 -1.83 7.97
C ALA A 150 0.72 -3.15 7.20
N ILE A 151 -0.22 -3.15 6.26
CA ILE A 151 -0.59 -4.31 5.45
C ILE A 151 -0.06 -4.08 4.03
N GLY A 152 0.93 -4.84 3.59
CA GLY A 152 1.31 -4.86 2.19
C GLY A 152 0.23 -5.55 1.36
N PHE A 153 -0.22 -4.94 0.27
CA PHE A 153 -1.15 -5.59 -0.66
C PHE A 153 -0.55 -5.63 -2.06
N ALA A 154 -0.26 -6.83 -2.54
CA ALA A 154 0.49 -7.07 -3.77
C ALA A 154 0.03 -8.34 -4.47
N TRP A 155 0.39 -8.49 -5.75
CA TRP A 155 0.29 -9.80 -6.40
C TRP A 155 1.32 -10.76 -5.81
N SER A 156 1.00 -12.04 -5.65
CA SER A 156 1.93 -13.05 -5.12
C SER A 156 3.20 -13.18 -5.96
N ALA A 157 3.11 -12.94 -7.27
CA ALA A 157 4.24 -12.89 -8.19
C ALA A 157 5.26 -11.76 -7.88
N GLN A 158 4.90 -10.80 -7.04
CA GLN A 158 5.81 -9.74 -6.57
C GLN A 158 6.72 -10.19 -5.44
N GLU A 159 6.53 -11.40 -4.88
CA GLU A 159 7.46 -11.99 -3.94
C GLU A 159 8.86 -12.08 -4.57
N ALA A 160 9.88 -11.75 -3.78
CA ALA A 160 11.27 -11.88 -4.14
C ALA A 160 12.09 -12.31 -2.91
N ARG A 161 13.20 -12.99 -3.18
CA ARG A 161 14.20 -13.34 -2.17
C ARG A 161 15.27 -12.25 -2.14
N ASP A 162 15.91 -12.09 -0.98
CA ASP A 162 17.05 -11.20 -0.77
C ASP A 162 16.77 -9.75 -1.22
N LEU A 163 15.65 -9.19 -0.75
CA LEU A 163 15.29 -7.81 -1.06
C LEU A 163 16.39 -6.86 -0.55
N PRO A 164 16.94 -5.97 -1.41
CA PRO A 164 17.90 -4.97 -0.96
C PRO A 164 17.18 -3.92 -0.11
N LEU A 165 17.30 -4.02 1.22
CA LEU A 165 16.67 -3.12 2.19
C LEU A 165 17.71 -2.24 2.90
N GLU A 166 17.25 -1.13 3.46
CA GLU A 166 18.00 -0.20 4.30
C GLU A 166 17.45 -0.21 5.74
N PRO A 167 18.25 0.16 6.75
CA PRO A 167 17.79 0.22 8.15
C PRO A 167 16.60 1.16 8.40
N VAL A 168 16.38 2.12 7.50
CA VAL A 168 15.25 3.08 7.55
C VAL A 168 14.00 2.58 6.84
N ASP A 169 14.06 1.42 6.17
CA ASP A 169 12.90 0.82 5.52
C ASP A 169 11.99 0.20 6.61
N GLU A 170 10.79 0.76 6.76
CA GLU A 170 9.84 0.33 7.79
C GLU A 170 9.21 -1.02 7.41
N ALA A 171 9.29 -2.03 8.26
CA ALA A 171 8.72 -3.36 7.98
C ALA A 171 7.19 -3.35 7.92
N LEU A 172 6.62 -4.25 7.12
CA LEU A 172 5.18 -4.55 7.10
C LEU A 172 4.82 -5.53 8.21
N ASP A 173 3.63 -5.37 8.79
CA ASP A 173 3.12 -6.26 9.84
C ASP A 173 2.43 -7.50 9.23
N LEU A 174 1.95 -7.39 7.99
CA LEU A 174 1.32 -8.46 7.24
C LEU A 174 1.42 -8.20 5.74
N ILE A 175 1.46 -9.25 4.94
CA ILE A 175 1.33 -9.16 3.48
C ILE A 175 0.11 -9.96 3.03
N VAL A 176 -0.75 -9.33 2.25
CA VAL A 176 -1.89 -9.97 1.58
C VAL A 176 -1.62 -10.01 0.08
N THR A 177 -1.94 -11.16 -0.51
CA THR A 177 -1.92 -11.37 -1.96
C THR A 177 -3.22 -11.99 -2.43
N GLU A 178 -3.43 -12.04 -3.74
CA GLU A 178 -4.53 -12.78 -4.35
C GLU A 178 -4.45 -14.29 -4.06
N ALA A 179 -3.27 -14.81 -3.67
CA ALA A 179 -3.04 -16.22 -3.37
C ALA A 179 -3.11 -16.55 -1.87
N GLY A 180 -3.22 -15.55 -1.00
CA GLY A 180 -3.34 -15.76 0.44
C GLY A 180 -2.60 -14.72 1.29
N VAL A 181 -2.50 -15.04 2.58
CA VAL A 181 -1.98 -14.17 3.65
C VAL A 181 -0.61 -14.67 4.12
N ILE A 182 0.35 -13.76 4.28
CA ILE A 182 1.69 -14.01 4.79
C ILE A 182 1.90 -13.20 6.07
N ARG A 183 2.27 -13.89 7.15
CA ARG A 183 2.61 -13.31 8.45
C ARG A 183 4.12 -13.46 8.66
N PRO A 184 4.88 -12.35 8.68
CA PRO A 184 6.32 -12.36 8.96
C PRO A 184 6.68 -13.02 10.29
#